data_AF-A0A0N6ZIP7-F1
#
_entry.id   AF-A0A0N6ZIP7-F1
#
_cell.length_a   1.000
_cell.length_b   1.000
_cell.length_c   1.000
_cell.angle_alpha   90.00
_cell.angle_beta   90.00
_cell.angle_gamma   90.00
#
_symmetry.space_group_name_H-M   'P 1'
#
loop_
_entity.id
_entity.type
_entity.pdbx_description
1 polymer ?
#
loop_
_entity_poly.entity_id
_entity_poly.type
_entity_poly.pdbx_seq_one_letter_code
_entity_poly.pdbx_strand_id
1 'polypeptide(L)'
;MTRGMTSGSTSGPASAQQTRPAAAARPVRWAADAVATMREGARLRLDYSAESLWRVDRVIDGIRREGPPYAAVETALRGLGAYAGEVIVRQSGGEWWTTGGDHWVRTPDGRLWDPMDEARRCFAGDGSLRLLCRDATAGP
;
A
#
# COMPACT_ATOMS: atom_id res chain seq x y z
N MET A 1 -47.04 9.75 45.79
CA MET A 1 -46.17 8.66 46.31
C MET A 1 -45.63 7.91 45.08
N THR A 2 -44.42 8.21 44.57
CA THR A 2 -43.13 7.45 44.74
C THR A 2 -43.26 5.94 44.49
N ARG A 3 -42.47 5.17 43.74
CA ARG A 3 -41.16 5.12 43.00
C ARG A 3 -41.32 3.99 41.95
N GLY A 4 -40.50 3.73 40.92
CA GLY A 4 -39.14 4.12 40.61
C GLY A 4 -38.67 3.51 39.27
N MET A 5 -37.48 3.96 38.85
CA MET A 5 -36.73 3.56 37.65
C MET A 5 -36.16 2.14 37.74
N THR A 6 -35.97 1.48 36.59
CA THR A 6 -34.68 0.84 36.21
C THR A 6 -34.58 0.63 34.69
N SER A 7 -33.42 1.01 34.17
CA SER A 7 -32.95 0.93 32.79
C SER A 7 -32.66 -0.50 32.31
N GLY A 8 -32.63 -0.68 30.98
CA GLY A 8 -32.11 -1.88 30.32
C GLY A 8 -31.66 -1.56 28.90
N SER A 9 -30.63 -0.72 28.75
CA SER A 9 -29.89 -0.56 27.50
C SER A 9 -29.07 -1.82 27.24
N THR A 10 -29.22 -2.43 26.08
CA THR A 10 -28.21 -3.37 25.56
C THR A 10 -27.88 -2.97 24.13
N SER A 11 -26.87 -2.12 23.99
CA SER A 11 -26.18 -1.85 22.73
C SER A 11 -25.30 -3.05 22.40
N GLY A 12 -25.55 -3.70 21.26
CA GLY A 12 -24.55 -4.56 20.63
C GLY A 12 -23.80 -3.77 19.56
N PRO A 13 -22.45 -3.67 19.57
CA PRO A 13 -21.74 -3.08 18.46
C PRO A 13 -21.71 -4.11 17.32
N ALA A 14 -22.54 -3.89 16.30
CA ALA A 14 -22.35 -4.52 15.00
C ALA A 14 -21.04 -3.97 14.40
N SER A 15 -20.17 -4.88 14.00
CA SER A 15 -18.84 -4.66 13.46
C SER A 15 -18.79 -3.45 12.53
N ALA A 16 -17.98 -2.45 12.91
CA ALA A 16 -17.61 -1.35 12.04
C ALA A 16 -16.82 -1.92 10.87
N GLN A 17 -17.52 -2.23 9.78
CA GLN A 17 -16.90 -2.37 8.47
C GLN A 17 -16.41 -0.97 8.11
N GLN A 18 -15.19 -0.68 8.54
CA GLN A 18 -14.49 0.58 8.33
C GLN A 18 -14.35 0.74 6.82
N THR A 19 -15.31 1.40 6.19
CA THR A 19 -15.29 1.72 4.76
C THR A 19 -14.01 2.48 4.52
N ARG A 20 -13.03 1.81 3.90
CA ARG A 20 -11.73 2.40 3.62
C ARG A 20 -11.98 3.75 2.92
N PRO A 21 -11.30 4.85 3.30
CA PRO A 21 -11.50 6.14 2.63
C PRO A 21 -11.43 5.97 1.11
N ALA A 22 -12.25 6.69 0.35
CA ALA A 22 -12.35 6.52 -1.11
C ALA A 22 -10.98 6.60 -1.82
N ALA A 23 -10.07 7.41 -1.28
CA ALA A 23 -8.68 7.54 -1.71
C ALA A 23 -7.89 6.20 -1.68
N ALA A 24 -8.19 5.31 -0.73
CA ALA A 24 -7.50 4.05 -0.54
C ALA A 24 -8.08 2.91 -1.42
N ALA A 25 -9.29 3.04 -1.94
CA ALA A 25 -9.99 1.93 -2.58
C ALA A 25 -9.26 1.41 -3.84
N ARG A 26 -8.73 2.32 -4.68
CA ARG A 26 -8.02 1.94 -5.92
C ARG A 26 -6.62 1.38 -5.63
N PRO A 27 -5.75 2.04 -4.84
CA PRO A 27 -4.43 1.50 -4.53
C PRO A 27 -4.49 0.13 -3.88
N VAL A 28 -5.40 -0.10 -2.92
CA VAL A 28 -5.46 -1.41 -2.26
C VAL A 28 -5.86 -2.52 -3.23
N ARG A 29 -6.77 -2.23 -4.18
CA ARG A 29 -7.13 -3.21 -5.21
C ARG A 29 -5.92 -3.54 -6.10
N TRP A 30 -5.18 -2.53 -6.56
CA TRP A 30 -3.98 -2.76 -7.37
C TRP A 30 -2.91 -3.56 -6.61
N ALA A 31 -2.74 -3.31 -5.31
CA ALA A 31 -1.85 -4.08 -4.46
C ALA A 31 -2.28 -5.55 -4.39
N ALA A 32 -3.57 -5.81 -4.20
CA ALA A 32 -4.11 -7.17 -4.15
C ALA A 32 -3.94 -7.90 -5.51
N ASP A 33 -4.20 -7.22 -6.62
CA ASP A 33 -4.00 -7.74 -7.98
C ASP A 33 -2.52 -8.10 -8.22
N ALA A 34 -1.59 -7.27 -7.73
CA ALA A 34 -0.16 -7.54 -7.79
C ALA A 34 0.23 -8.77 -6.97
N VAL A 35 -0.31 -8.93 -5.74
CA VAL A 35 -0.07 -10.12 -4.91
C VAL A 35 -0.56 -11.38 -5.61
N ALA A 36 -1.76 -11.35 -6.23
CA ALA A 36 -2.29 -12.49 -6.99
C ALA A 36 -1.37 -12.84 -8.17
N THR A 37 -1.00 -11.83 -8.97
CA THR A 37 -0.11 -12.00 -10.13
C THR A 37 1.25 -12.58 -9.74
N MET A 38 1.86 -12.08 -8.65
CA MET A 38 3.16 -12.57 -8.16
C MET A 38 3.08 -14.01 -7.64
N ARG A 39 1.96 -14.39 -7.02
CA ARG A 39 1.72 -15.74 -6.55
C ARG A 39 1.56 -16.73 -7.70
N GLU A 40 0.84 -16.34 -8.75
CA GLU A 40 0.53 -17.21 -9.89
C GLU A 40 1.69 -17.31 -10.89
N GLY A 41 2.31 -16.18 -11.24
CA GLY A 41 3.39 -16.12 -12.22
C GLY A 41 4.76 -16.47 -11.65
N ALA A 42 5.19 -15.75 -10.61
CA ALA A 42 6.54 -15.87 -10.05
C ALA A 42 6.63 -16.86 -8.88
N ARG A 43 5.50 -17.43 -8.43
CA ARG A 43 5.38 -18.24 -7.21
C ARG A 43 5.94 -17.53 -5.96
N LEU A 44 5.91 -16.20 -5.98
CA LEU A 44 6.38 -15.35 -4.88
C LEU A 44 5.21 -15.04 -3.95
N ARG A 45 5.40 -15.28 -2.66
CA ARG A 45 4.45 -14.87 -1.63
C ARG A 45 4.83 -13.49 -1.11
N LEU A 46 3.91 -12.55 -1.29
CA LEU A 46 3.98 -11.19 -0.79
C LEU A 46 2.99 -11.09 0.38
N ASP A 47 3.51 -10.84 1.58
CA ASP A 47 2.81 -10.93 2.87
C ASP A 47 2.56 -9.56 3.52
N TYR A 48 2.81 -8.48 2.75
CA TYR A 48 2.74 -7.09 3.18
C TYR A 48 3.69 -6.73 4.34
N SER A 49 4.78 -7.48 4.50
CA SER A 49 5.90 -7.11 5.39
C SER A 49 6.86 -6.13 4.70
N ALA A 50 7.61 -5.35 5.48
CA ALA A 50 8.72 -4.56 4.95
C ALA A 50 9.78 -5.43 4.24
N GLU A 51 10.05 -6.63 4.76
CA GLU A 51 11.01 -7.57 4.16
C GLU A 51 10.61 -8.02 2.75
N SER A 52 9.31 -8.19 2.50
CA SER A 52 8.80 -8.58 1.19
C SER A 52 9.14 -7.57 0.09
N LEU A 53 9.40 -6.30 0.42
CA LEU A 53 9.75 -5.27 -0.54
C LEU A 53 11.11 -5.52 -1.20
N TRP A 54 12.02 -6.23 -0.54
CA TRP A 54 13.26 -6.67 -1.20
C TRP A 54 12.95 -7.62 -2.38
N ARG A 55 11.95 -8.49 -2.25
CA ARG A 55 11.52 -9.38 -3.35
C ARG A 55 10.90 -8.56 -4.48
N VAL A 56 10.15 -7.52 -4.15
CA VAL A 56 9.56 -6.61 -5.14
C VAL A 56 10.64 -5.84 -5.90
N ASP A 57 11.62 -5.26 -5.21
CA ASP A 57 12.76 -4.58 -5.85
C ASP A 57 13.50 -5.52 -6.82
N ARG A 58 13.67 -6.80 -6.43
CA ARG A 58 14.28 -7.83 -7.29
C ARG A 58 13.43 -8.18 -8.51
N VAL A 59 12.11 -8.19 -8.38
CA VAL A 59 11.20 -8.39 -9.52
C VAL A 59 11.32 -7.23 -10.50
N ILE A 60 11.28 -5.99 -10.00
CA ILE A 60 11.41 -4.79 -10.85
C ILE A 60 12.76 -4.76 -11.56
N ASP A 61 13.85 -5.07 -10.86
CA ASP A 61 15.18 -5.17 -11.48
C ASP A 61 15.26 -6.30 -12.53
N GLY A 62 14.57 -7.42 -12.30
CA GLY A 62 14.42 -8.50 -13.28
C GLY A 62 13.73 -8.01 -14.57
N ILE A 63 12.57 -7.38 -14.43
CA ILE A 63 11.81 -6.81 -15.55
C ILE A 63 12.67 -5.77 -16.29
N ARG A 64 13.37 -4.88 -15.56
CA ARG A 64 14.26 -3.87 -16.14
C ARG A 64 15.34 -4.50 -17.03
N ARG A 65 15.95 -5.60 -16.59
CA ARG A 65 17.01 -6.30 -17.33
C ARG A 65 16.51 -6.94 -18.62
N GLU A 66 15.23 -7.29 -18.69
CA GLU A 66 14.59 -7.76 -19.92
C GLU A 66 14.38 -6.62 -20.95
N GLY A 67 14.49 -5.37 -20.51
CA GLY A 67 14.42 -4.18 -21.37
C GLY A 67 13.07 -3.91 -22.07
N PRO A 68 11.90 -4.20 -21.46
CA PRO A 68 10.63 -3.91 -22.10
C PRO A 68 10.38 -2.39 -22.19
N PRO A 69 9.59 -1.93 -23.17
CA PRO A 69 9.13 -0.54 -23.19
C PRO A 69 8.23 -0.27 -21.97
N TYR A 70 8.32 0.95 -21.41
CA TYR A 70 7.60 1.33 -20.19
C TYR A 70 6.07 1.08 -20.26
N ALA A 71 5.45 1.36 -21.41
CA ALA A 71 4.02 1.16 -21.61
C ALA A 71 3.58 -0.31 -21.39
N ALA A 72 4.46 -1.28 -21.64
CA ALA A 72 4.16 -2.70 -21.42
C ALA A 72 4.18 -3.09 -19.92
N VAL A 73 4.88 -2.31 -19.09
CA VAL A 73 5.08 -2.63 -17.66
C VAL A 73 4.37 -1.67 -16.72
N GLU A 74 3.81 -0.57 -17.21
CA GLU A 74 3.17 0.49 -16.41
C GLU A 74 2.13 -0.07 -15.42
N THR A 75 1.25 -0.97 -15.87
CA THR A 75 0.22 -1.55 -14.99
C THR A 75 0.83 -2.44 -13.90
N ALA A 76 1.89 -3.20 -14.23
CA ALA A 76 2.60 -4.02 -13.26
C ALA A 76 3.32 -3.14 -12.22
N LEU A 77 4.05 -2.12 -12.67
CA LEU A 77 4.75 -1.18 -11.78
C LEU A 77 3.76 -0.44 -10.88
N ARG A 78 2.60 -0.03 -11.39
CA ARG A 78 1.53 0.55 -10.56
C ARG A 78 1.05 -0.42 -9.49
N GLY A 79 0.87 -1.70 -9.81
CA GLY A 79 0.50 -2.72 -8.82
C GLY A 79 1.57 -2.91 -7.74
N LEU A 80 2.84 -2.97 -8.13
CA LEU A 80 3.97 -3.14 -7.21
C LEU A 80 4.21 -1.91 -6.33
N GLY A 81 4.06 -0.70 -6.89
CA GLY A 81 4.06 0.55 -6.12
C GLY A 81 2.89 0.61 -5.14
N ALA A 82 1.69 0.21 -5.56
CA ALA A 82 0.52 0.13 -4.67
C ALA A 82 0.77 -0.83 -3.50
N TYR A 83 1.38 -1.98 -3.78
CA TYR A 83 1.79 -2.93 -2.74
C TYR A 83 2.77 -2.30 -1.74
N ALA A 84 3.78 -1.57 -2.22
CA ALA A 84 4.69 -0.86 -1.33
C ALA A 84 3.99 0.19 -0.47
N GLY A 85 3.06 0.95 -1.04
CA GLY A 85 2.25 1.89 -0.28
C GLY A 85 1.40 1.22 0.80
N GLU A 86 0.81 0.05 0.51
CA GLU A 86 0.10 -0.75 1.51
C GLU A 86 1.02 -1.22 2.64
N VAL A 87 2.26 -1.59 2.34
CA VAL A 87 3.26 -1.91 3.37
C VAL A 87 3.54 -0.67 4.23
N ILE A 88 3.80 0.50 3.62
CA ILE A 88 4.08 1.73 4.36
C ILE A 88 2.91 2.11 5.27
N VAL A 89 1.67 2.09 4.77
CA VAL A 89 0.46 2.36 5.55
C VAL A 89 0.40 1.46 6.79
N ARG A 90 0.66 0.16 6.63
CA ARG A 90 0.62 -0.81 7.74
C ARG A 90 1.76 -0.63 8.74
N GLN A 91 2.96 -0.30 8.28
CA GLN A 91 4.14 -0.19 9.13
C GLN A 91 4.22 1.15 9.87
N SER A 92 3.73 2.23 9.25
CA SER A 92 3.80 3.59 9.82
C SER A 92 2.50 4.04 10.49
N GLY A 93 1.38 3.35 10.27
CA GLY A 93 0.05 3.87 10.62
C GLY A 93 -0.40 5.02 9.71
N GLY A 94 0.23 5.19 8.56
CA GLY A 94 -0.13 6.20 7.56
C GLY A 94 -1.45 5.90 6.84
N GLU A 95 -1.82 6.77 5.92
CA GLU A 95 -3.09 6.70 5.19
C GLU A 95 -2.92 7.05 3.71
N TRP A 96 -3.75 6.46 2.86
CA TRP A 96 -3.79 6.82 1.44
C TRP A 96 -4.51 8.15 1.21
N TRP A 97 -3.87 9.00 0.42
CA TRP A 97 -4.40 10.28 -0.04
C TRP A 97 -4.53 10.27 -1.56
N THR A 98 -5.46 11.07 -2.08
CA THR A 98 -5.64 11.23 -3.52
C THR A 98 -5.84 12.69 -3.85
N THR A 99 -5.03 13.19 -4.78
CA THR A 99 -5.12 14.55 -5.30
C THR A 99 -4.83 14.51 -6.79
N GLY A 100 -5.66 15.14 -7.63
CA GLY A 100 -5.45 15.18 -9.08
C GLY A 100 -5.48 13.82 -9.81
N GLY A 101 -5.87 12.73 -9.14
CA GLY A 101 -5.79 11.36 -9.66
C GLY A 101 -4.54 10.59 -9.25
N ASP A 102 -3.58 11.26 -8.61
CA ASP A 102 -2.38 10.65 -8.04
C ASP A 102 -2.67 10.07 -6.65
N HIS A 103 -1.93 9.02 -6.29
CA HIS A 103 -2.13 8.27 -5.04
C HIS A 103 -0.88 8.35 -4.17
N TRP A 104 -1.03 8.99 -3.01
CA TRP A 104 0.06 9.26 -2.07
C TRP A 104 -0.15 8.52 -0.77
N VAL A 105 0.92 8.17 -0.07
CA VAL A 105 0.84 7.74 1.33
C VAL A 105 1.24 8.90 2.22
N ARG A 106 0.36 9.29 3.14
CA ARG A 106 0.66 10.28 4.18
C ARG A 106 1.01 9.56 5.48
N THR A 107 2.21 9.76 5.97
CA THR A 107 2.65 9.21 7.27
C THR A 107 2.19 10.10 8.43
N PRO A 108 2.14 9.61 9.68
CA PRO A 108 1.61 10.38 10.82
C PRO A 108 2.37 11.68 11.11
N ASP A 109 3.64 11.75 10.74
CA ASP A 109 4.47 12.97 10.78
C ASP A 109 4.08 14.01 9.72
N GLY A 110 3.10 13.70 8.86
CA GLY A 110 2.55 14.58 7.84
C GLY A 110 3.29 14.53 6.49
N ARG A 111 4.38 13.77 6.37
CA ARG A 111 5.11 13.61 5.11
C ARG A 111 4.28 12.84 4.09
N LEU A 112 4.46 13.19 2.82
CA LEU A 112 3.83 12.53 1.68
C LEU A 112 4.87 11.72 0.92
N TRP A 113 4.48 10.51 0.53
CA TRP A 113 5.30 9.56 -0.19
C TRP A 113 4.57 9.12 -1.44
N ASP A 114 5.29 8.95 -2.55
CA ASP A 114 4.75 8.43 -3.82
C ASP A 114 5.34 7.04 -4.13
N PRO A 115 4.65 5.96 -3.73
CA PRO A 115 5.08 4.60 -4.05
C PRO A 115 5.02 4.27 -5.54
N MET A 116 4.19 4.99 -6.32
CA MET A 116 4.02 4.73 -7.75
C MET A 116 5.19 5.30 -8.54
N ASP A 117 5.57 6.55 -8.27
CA ASP A 117 6.78 7.13 -8.86
C ASP A 117 8.03 6.40 -8.37
N GLU A 118 8.10 5.97 -7.10
CA GLU A 118 9.26 5.20 -6.64
C GLU A 118 9.39 3.85 -7.36
N ALA A 119 8.28 3.16 -7.66
CA ALA A 119 8.32 1.94 -8.49
C ALA A 119 8.82 2.23 -9.91
N ARG A 120 8.42 3.38 -10.48
CA ARG A 120 8.92 3.87 -11.78
C ARG A 120 10.42 4.17 -11.73
N ARG A 121 10.90 4.82 -10.67
CA ARG A 121 12.32 5.11 -10.44
C ARG A 121 13.13 3.83 -10.23
N CYS A 122 12.59 2.85 -9.51
CA CYS A 122 13.20 1.54 -9.37
C CYS A 122 13.38 0.85 -10.74
N PHE A 123 12.36 0.90 -11.60
CA PHE A 123 12.45 0.39 -12.97
C PHE A 123 13.46 1.17 -13.84
N ALA A 124 13.61 2.48 -13.60
CA ALA A 124 14.66 3.28 -14.25
C ALA A 124 16.08 2.98 -13.73
N GLY A 125 16.21 2.34 -12.57
CA GLY A 125 17.48 2.01 -11.92
C GLY A 125 17.89 2.93 -10.76
N ASP A 126 17.06 3.92 -10.42
CA ASP A 126 17.39 5.02 -9.49
C ASP A 126 16.44 5.10 -8.28
N GLY A 127 15.82 3.97 -7.92
CA GLY A 127 14.85 3.88 -6.83
C GLY A 127 14.83 2.51 -6.16
N SER A 128 14.20 2.44 -5.00
CA SER A 128 14.05 1.21 -4.22
C SER A 128 12.88 1.32 -3.24
N LEU A 129 11.88 0.47 -3.43
CA LEU A 129 10.67 0.46 -2.60
C LEU A 129 10.97 0.11 -1.14
N ARG A 130 11.98 -0.74 -0.90
CA ARG A 130 12.42 -1.03 0.47
C ARG A 130 13.03 0.21 1.15
N LEU A 131 13.75 1.05 0.41
CA LEU A 131 14.37 2.26 0.95
C LEU A 131 13.32 3.33 1.20
N LEU A 132 12.39 3.52 0.26
CA LEU A 132 11.21 4.36 0.48
C LEU A 132 10.47 3.94 1.76
N CYS A 133 10.19 2.64 1.92
CA CYS A 133 9.49 2.16 3.12
C CYS A 133 10.32 2.38 4.39
N ARG A 134 11.62 2.12 4.36
CA ARG A 134 12.51 2.38 5.49
C ARG A 134 12.45 3.86 5.87
N ASP A 135 12.57 4.75 4.91
CA ASP A 135 12.62 6.19 5.16
C ASP A 135 11.25 6.76 5.59
N ALA A 136 10.14 6.14 5.14
CA ALA A 136 8.77 6.47 5.56
C ALA A 136 8.40 5.93 6.96
N THR A 137 9.12 4.91 7.44
CA THR A 137 8.90 4.29 8.75
C THR A 137 9.95 4.69 9.78
N ALA A 138 11.03 5.33 9.34
CA ALA A 138 11.97 6.00 10.22
C ALA A 138 11.23 7.20 10.86
N GLY A 139 10.87 7.04 12.13
CA GLY A 139 10.27 8.14 12.91
C GLY A 139 11.19 9.36 12.97
N PRO A 140 10.67 10.52 13.41
CA PRO A 140 11.47 11.70 13.68
C PRO A 140 12.53 11.48 14.77
#